data_AF-A0A1G9ZMR5-F1
#
_entry.id   AF-A0A1G9ZMR5-F1
#
_cell.length_a   1.000
_cell.length_b   1.000
_cell.length_c   1.000
_cell.angle_alpha   90.00
_cell.angle_beta   90.00
_cell.angle_gamma   90.00
#
_symmetry.space_group_name_H-M   'P 1'
#
loop_
_entity.id
_entity.type
_entity.pdbx_description
1 polymer ?
#
loop_
_entity_poly.entity_id
_entity_poly.type
_entity_poly.pdbx_seq_one_letter_code
_entity_poly.pdbx_strand_id
1 'polypeptide(L)'
;MPRTEPDAELQPLMQLLKRALYADHPLELLALVSGLMATAMPRPSLRGEEPKVSLDHLVGTFEDVDLAATTAALHVIAELTTDELMTARIRRTLRARQQPMPQWLRDLGRTELIGVHETSEELDDGRNVIVDVRLPDGSAVAAVIYIDHNIGMVVKDAFTVDLPFVELRPRFAEIEPDIDIAGIDPALARAKIVRAVEIGAMTYPPIETETWPGQRALIDWMVRQLPDGAELPEWEPMSDGDQAALIDDFLGSSYGQRYVGSEPHLQLLESLLWFGTGYGTCDPLRWSPVNVEVLLVDWFPRKVVAPVEELTLMPALLRSFIRYAHAKRGIRADNRTATLASVDRWEPEYQALIRTDRPQGAEALARMLLTDDQIEDLMFEELVDAVGGIETLDHLDDEPLPDEPFDPSGVPDEILPKILEMVALCDDNADALLDVEHRTANRRLIRLLALADPGYFRGRASARTSAAAVSWMVARANDTISPYGLTSAELLATFGVASVSDRAHRFRRMLDLPDHGPVPGPIPLGRPELLVSEARGEIIAERDGLRT
;
A
#
# COMPACT_ATOMS: atom_id res chain seq x y z
N MET A 1 15.84 44.73 -30.86
CA MET A 1 15.10 43.88 -31.80
C MET A 1 14.00 43.18 -31.03
N PRO A 2 12.72 43.38 -31.34
CA PRO A 2 11.67 42.58 -30.72
C PRO A 2 11.80 41.15 -31.28
N ARG A 3 11.90 40.16 -30.40
CA ARG A 3 11.69 38.76 -30.78
C ARG A 3 10.24 38.69 -31.26
N THR A 4 10.04 38.53 -32.57
CA THR A 4 8.74 38.13 -33.12
C THR A 4 8.36 36.82 -32.47
N GLU A 5 7.35 36.86 -31.60
CA GLU A 5 6.65 35.65 -31.18
C GLU A 5 6.23 34.89 -32.45
N PRO A 6 6.48 33.58 -32.53
CA PRO A 6 5.97 32.79 -33.65
C PRO A 6 4.46 33.01 -33.71
N ASP A 7 3.94 33.26 -34.92
CA ASP A 7 2.50 33.36 -35.18
C ASP A 7 1.78 32.24 -34.42
N ALA A 8 0.84 32.61 -33.53
CA ALA A 8 0.21 31.66 -32.61
C ALA A 8 -0.40 30.47 -33.38
N GLU A 9 -0.88 30.70 -34.61
CA GLU A 9 -1.37 29.64 -35.48
C GLU A 9 -0.31 28.61 -35.88
N LEU A 10 0.96 29.00 -35.99
CA LEU A 10 2.08 28.12 -36.37
C LEU A 10 2.61 27.30 -35.18
N GLN A 11 2.13 27.53 -33.97
CA GLN A 11 2.53 26.73 -32.82
C GLN A 11 2.07 25.26 -32.99
N PRO A 12 2.94 24.26 -32.69
CA PRO A 12 2.62 22.85 -32.89
C PRO A 12 1.32 22.41 -32.21
N LEU A 13 1.05 22.90 -31.00
CA LEU A 13 -0.19 22.61 -30.27
C LEU A 13 -1.44 23.13 -31.00
N MET A 14 -1.39 24.35 -31.53
CA MET A 14 -2.51 24.92 -32.30
C MET A 14 -2.77 24.14 -33.58
N GLN A 15 -1.72 23.66 -34.25
CA GLN A 15 -1.85 22.81 -35.43
C GLN A 15 -2.46 21.45 -35.09
N LEU A 16 -2.10 20.85 -33.96
CA LEU A 16 -2.70 19.60 -33.47
C LEU A 16 -4.18 19.78 -33.14
N LEU A 17 -4.55 20.80 -32.38
CA LEU A 17 -5.95 21.12 -32.06
C LEU A 17 -6.77 21.41 -33.32
N LYS A 18 -6.19 22.15 -34.28
CA LYS A 18 -6.83 22.43 -35.57
C LYS A 18 -7.07 21.14 -36.35
N ARG A 19 -6.06 20.26 -36.45
CA ARG A 19 -6.21 18.97 -37.13
C ARG A 19 -7.32 18.13 -36.49
N ALA A 20 -7.32 18.03 -35.16
CA ALA A 20 -8.31 17.25 -34.43
C ALA A 20 -9.74 17.82 -34.55
N LEU A 21 -9.89 19.14 -34.58
CA LEU A 21 -11.18 19.81 -34.81
C LEU A 21 -11.78 19.49 -36.20
N TYR A 22 -10.94 19.28 -37.21
CA TYR A 22 -11.34 18.96 -38.57
C TYR A 22 -11.19 17.48 -38.93
N ALA A 23 -10.96 16.62 -37.94
CA ALA A 23 -10.94 15.18 -38.14
C ALA A 23 -12.32 14.64 -38.53
N ASP A 24 -12.33 13.48 -39.16
CA ASP A 24 -13.58 12.82 -39.59
C ASP A 24 -14.44 12.40 -38.38
N HIS A 25 -13.81 12.13 -37.23
CA HIS A 25 -14.48 11.69 -36.02
C HIS A 25 -14.25 12.66 -34.83
N PRO A 26 -15.29 13.06 -34.07
CA PRO A 26 -15.15 13.98 -32.94
C PRO A 26 -14.19 13.50 -31.84
N LEU A 27 -13.99 12.19 -31.73
CA LEU A 27 -13.14 11.57 -30.70
C LEU A 27 -11.69 12.08 -30.74
N GLU A 28 -11.15 12.42 -31.90
CA GLU A 28 -9.77 12.93 -32.00
C GLU A 28 -9.59 14.21 -31.18
N LEU A 29 -10.55 15.13 -31.24
CA LEU A 29 -10.52 16.37 -30.47
C LEU A 29 -10.71 16.10 -28.98
N LEU A 30 -11.67 15.23 -28.63
CA LEU A 30 -11.99 14.90 -27.23
C LEU A 30 -10.79 14.24 -26.53
N ALA A 31 -10.17 13.26 -27.18
CA ALA A 31 -9.01 12.54 -26.64
C ALA A 31 -7.79 13.46 -26.51
N LEU A 32 -7.53 14.31 -27.51
CA LEU A 32 -6.43 15.27 -27.46
C LEU A 32 -6.58 16.25 -26.28
N VAL A 33 -7.77 16.82 -26.10
CA VAL A 33 -8.03 17.77 -25.02
C VAL A 33 -7.97 17.07 -23.65
N SER A 34 -8.48 15.84 -23.54
CA SER A 34 -8.32 15.03 -22.31
C SER A 34 -6.84 14.84 -21.95
N GLY A 35 -6.00 14.51 -22.93
CA GLY A 35 -4.56 14.36 -22.71
C GLY A 35 -3.90 15.63 -22.20
N LEU A 36 -4.27 16.80 -22.75
CA LEU A 36 -3.80 18.10 -22.27
C LEU A 36 -4.25 18.36 -20.82
N MET A 37 -5.51 18.05 -20.48
CA MET A 37 -6.03 18.17 -19.13
C MET A 37 -5.27 17.25 -18.15
N ALA A 38 -4.95 16.01 -18.55
CA ALA A 38 -4.20 15.06 -17.72
C ALA A 38 -2.78 15.53 -17.36
N THR A 39 -2.18 16.42 -18.16
CA THR A 39 -0.89 17.07 -17.81
C THR A 39 -1.04 18.26 -16.87
N ALA A 40 -2.25 18.81 -16.75
CA ALA A 40 -2.51 20.05 -16.03
C ALA A 40 -3.32 19.86 -14.74
N MET A 41 -3.90 18.67 -14.55
CA MET A 41 -4.64 18.30 -13.35
C MET A 41 -3.68 17.76 -12.27
N PRO A 42 -3.90 18.12 -11.00
CA PRO A 42 -3.13 17.56 -9.90
C PRO A 42 -3.38 16.05 -9.80
N ARG A 43 -2.31 15.30 -9.55
CA ARG A 43 -2.38 13.88 -9.24
C ARG A 43 -2.21 13.70 -7.75
N PRO A 44 -3.10 12.97 -7.07
CA PRO A 44 -2.78 12.49 -5.73
C PRO A 44 -1.50 11.66 -5.85
N SER A 45 -0.45 12.11 -5.19
CA SER A 45 0.81 11.39 -5.12
C SER A 45 1.28 11.44 -3.68
N LEU A 46 1.86 10.34 -3.19
CA LEU A 46 2.46 10.29 -1.86
C LEU A 46 3.62 11.30 -1.72
N ARG A 47 4.21 11.73 -2.84
CA ARG A 47 5.28 12.75 -2.90
C ARG A 47 4.77 14.20 -3.03
N GLY A 48 3.47 14.41 -3.18
CA GLY A 48 2.89 15.75 -3.33
C GLY A 48 3.35 16.52 -4.57
N GLU A 49 3.75 15.84 -5.65
CA GLU A 49 4.20 16.50 -6.88
C GLU A 49 3.05 17.28 -7.53
N GLU A 50 3.16 18.61 -7.52
CA GLU A 50 2.23 19.49 -8.23
C GLU A 50 2.51 19.47 -9.74
N PRO A 51 1.46 19.58 -10.58
CA PRO A 51 1.64 19.65 -12.01
C PRO A 51 2.42 20.92 -12.38
N LYS A 52 3.36 20.80 -13.32
CA LYS A 52 4.19 21.94 -13.79
C LYS A 52 3.34 23.11 -14.34
N VAL A 53 2.15 22.79 -14.83
CA VAL A 53 1.18 23.75 -15.36
C VAL A 53 -0.16 23.39 -14.76
N SER A 54 -0.87 24.34 -14.16
CA SER A 54 -2.23 24.09 -13.65
C SER A 54 -3.25 24.13 -14.79
N LEU A 55 -4.40 23.47 -14.58
CA LEU A 55 -5.51 23.56 -15.52
C LEU A 55 -6.00 25.01 -15.70
N ASP A 56 -5.96 25.83 -14.65
CA ASP A 56 -6.28 27.26 -14.72
C ASP A 56 -5.35 28.02 -15.67
N HIS A 57 -4.04 27.74 -15.59
CA HIS A 57 -3.07 28.31 -16.52
C HIS A 57 -3.31 27.86 -17.96
N LEU A 58 -3.53 26.55 -18.18
CA LEU A 58 -3.84 26.00 -19.51
C LEU A 58 -5.08 26.68 -20.12
N VAL A 59 -6.16 26.81 -19.35
CA VAL A 59 -7.37 27.51 -19.78
C VAL A 59 -7.06 28.97 -20.12
N GLY A 60 -6.32 29.68 -19.27
CA GLY A 60 -5.89 31.05 -19.53
C GLY A 60 -5.19 31.22 -20.88
N THR A 61 -4.26 30.32 -21.23
CA THR A 61 -3.57 30.37 -22.53
C THR A 61 -4.52 30.24 -23.74
N PHE A 62 -5.59 29.44 -23.61
CA PHE A 62 -6.61 29.30 -24.66
C PHE A 62 -7.60 30.47 -24.69
N GLU A 63 -7.80 31.17 -23.57
CA GLU A 63 -8.59 32.40 -23.51
C GLU A 63 -7.84 33.58 -24.17
N ASP A 64 -6.52 33.66 -24.02
CA ASP A 64 -5.69 34.71 -24.60
C ASP A 64 -5.57 34.63 -26.13
N VAL A 65 -5.67 33.43 -26.70
CA VAL A 65 -5.54 33.18 -28.14
C VAL A 65 -6.91 32.98 -28.79
N ASP A 66 -7.35 33.92 -29.63
CA ASP A 66 -8.68 33.95 -30.26
C ASP A 66 -8.77 33.16 -31.58
N LEU A 67 -8.55 31.84 -31.52
CA LEU A 67 -8.58 30.94 -32.68
C LEU A 67 -9.74 29.94 -32.59
N ALA A 68 -10.13 29.37 -33.74
CA ALA A 68 -11.13 28.30 -33.78
C ALA A 68 -10.68 27.06 -32.97
N ALA A 69 -9.40 26.74 -33.03
CA ALA A 69 -8.79 25.61 -32.31
C ALA A 69 -8.89 25.77 -30.78
N THR A 70 -8.56 26.95 -30.24
CA THR A 70 -8.65 27.25 -28.80
C THR A 70 -10.10 27.38 -28.34
N THR A 71 -10.96 27.96 -29.17
CA THR A 71 -12.41 28.01 -28.91
C THR A 71 -12.98 26.60 -28.79
N ALA A 72 -12.59 25.69 -29.68
CA ALA A 72 -13.02 24.30 -29.63
C ALA A 72 -12.50 23.57 -28.38
N ALA A 73 -11.22 23.76 -28.03
CA ALA A 73 -10.64 23.20 -26.82
C ALA A 73 -11.38 23.69 -25.56
N LEU A 74 -11.71 24.98 -25.48
CA LEU A 74 -12.50 25.55 -24.39
C LEU A 74 -13.90 24.94 -24.29
N HIS A 75 -14.57 24.68 -25.41
CA HIS A 75 -15.84 23.96 -25.41
C HIS A 75 -15.71 22.55 -24.79
N VAL A 76 -14.67 21.82 -25.16
CA VAL A 76 -14.42 20.47 -24.61
C VAL A 76 -14.06 20.54 -23.12
N ILE A 77 -13.13 21.41 -22.71
CA ILE A 77 -12.72 21.54 -21.29
C ILE A 77 -13.92 21.89 -20.41
N ALA A 78 -14.79 22.81 -20.84
CA ALA A 78 -15.97 23.22 -20.07
C ALA A 78 -16.96 22.08 -19.81
N GLU A 79 -16.96 21.06 -20.66
CA GLU A 79 -17.81 19.88 -20.54
C GLU A 79 -17.11 18.75 -19.75
N LEU A 80 -15.81 18.53 -19.99
CA LEU A 80 -15.04 17.48 -19.33
C LEU A 80 -14.68 17.79 -17.87
N THR A 81 -14.54 19.07 -17.50
CA THR A 81 -14.22 19.45 -16.13
C THR A 81 -15.39 19.21 -15.15
N THR A 82 -15.06 19.04 -13.87
CA THR A 82 -16.01 19.00 -12.74
C THR A 82 -16.06 20.33 -11.99
N ASP A 83 -15.15 21.27 -12.28
CA ASP A 83 -15.09 22.59 -11.66
C ASP A 83 -16.15 23.53 -12.25
N GLU A 84 -17.23 23.76 -11.51
CA GLU A 84 -18.35 24.62 -11.93
C GLU A 84 -17.92 26.09 -12.14
N LEU A 85 -16.95 26.60 -11.38
CA LEU A 85 -16.45 27.97 -11.52
C LEU A 85 -15.65 28.10 -12.82
N MET A 86 -14.80 27.12 -13.11
CA MET A 86 -14.08 27.05 -14.37
C MET A 86 -15.04 26.92 -15.56
N THR A 87 -16.04 26.05 -15.49
CA THR A 87 -17.08 25.94 -16.52
C THR A 87 -17.80 27.28 -16.74
N ALA A 88 -18.16 27.99 -15.66
CA ALA A 88 -18.82 29.30 -15.77
C ALA A 88 -17.91 30.37 -16.40
N ARG A 89 -16.63 30.41 -16.04
CA ARG A 89 -15.61 31.28 -16.64
C ARG A 89 -15.48 31.01 -18.13
N ILE A 90 -15.23 29.76 -18.52
CA ILE A 90 -15.06 29.38 -19.92
C ILE A 90 -16.32 29.72 -20.73
N ARG A 91 -17.52 29.43 -20.22
CA ARG A 91 -18.78 29.78 -20.87
C ARG A 91 -18.95 31.29 -21.07
N ARG A 92 -18.43 32.12 -20.17
CA ARG A 92 -18.41 33.59 -20.34
C ARG A 92 -17.48 34.00 -21.49
N THR A 93 -16.30 33.41 -21.56
CA THR A 93 -15.34 33.64 -22.66
C THR A 93 -15.92 33.21 -24.00
N LEU A 94 -16.53 32.02 -24.07
CA LEU A 94 -17.17 31.50 -25.28
C LEU A 94 -18.32 32.37 -25.81
N ARG A 95 -19.01 33.14 -24.96
CA ARG A 95 -20.04 34.11 -25.41
C ARG A 95 -19.48 35.30 -26.18
N ALA A 96 -18.20 35.62 -25.97
CA ALA A 96 -17.51 36.70 -26.68
C ALA A 96 -16.84 36.22 -27.98
N ARG A 97 -16.63 34.89 -28.13
CA ARG A 97 -16.06 34.26 -29.33
C ARG A 97 -17.06 34.30 -30.49
N GLN A 98 -16.56 34.52 -31.71
CA GLN A 98 -17.38 34.60 -32.94
C GLN A 98 -17.11 33.45 -33.92
N GLN A 99 -16.10 32.63 -33.66
CA GLN A 99 -15.71 31.53 -34.52
C GLN A 99 -16.86 30.51 -34.64
N PRO A 100 -17.21 30.07 -35.86
CA PRO A 100 -18.24 29.07 -36.04
C PRO A 100 -17.76 27.72 -35.51
N MET A 101 -18.48 27.14 -34.55
CA MET A 101 -18.20 25.81 -34.00
C MET A 101 -19.18 24.77 -34.57
N PRO A 102 -18.72 23.51 -34.77
CA PRO A 102 -19.61 22.39 -35.11
C PRO A 102 -20.76 22.27 -34.13
N GLN A 103 -21.94 21.88 -34.63
CA GLN A 103 -23.12 21.78 -33.76
C GLN A 103 -22.93 20.72 -32.67
N TRP A 104 -22.34 19.57 -33.01
CA TRP A 104 -22.08 18.48 -32.06
C TRP A 104 -21.29 18.95 -30.84
N LEU A 105 -20.35 19.87 -31.03
CA LEU A 105 -19.50 20.39 -29.97
C LEU A 105 -20.27 21.32 -29.02
N ARG A 106 -21.22 22.10 -29.55
CA ARG A 106 -22.09 22.96 -28.74
C ARG A 106 -23.15 22.18 -27.97
N ASP A 107 -23.58 21.06 -28.54
CA ASP A 107 -24.59 20.17 -27.98
C ASP A 107 -23.97 18.97 -27.23
N LEU A 108 -22.67 18.99 -26.92
CA LEU A 108 -21.92 17.83 -26.38
C LEU A 108 -22.55 17.23 -25.11
N GLY A 109 -23.15 18.07 -24.26
CA GLY A 109 -23.91 17.62 -23.07
C GLY A 109 -25.22 16.89 -23.36
N ARG A 110 -25.59 16.69 -24.63
CA ARG A 110 -26.74 15.86 -25.08
C ARG A 110 -26.32 14.47 -25.55
N THR A 111 -25.11 14.03 -25.18
CA THR A 111 -24.63 12.67 -25.44
C THR A 111 -25.59 11.65 -24.83
N GLU A 112 -25.85 10.58 -25.57
CA GLU A 112 -26.79 9.51 -25.20
C GLU A 112 -26.01 8.27 -24.74
N LEU A 113 -26.34 7.73 -23.56
CA LEU A 113 -25.85 6.42 -23.12
C LEU A 113 -26.54 5.31 -23.92
N ILE A 114 -25.75 4.47 -24.60
CA ILE A 114 -26.27 3.36 -25.43
C ILE A 114 -26.30 2.07 -24.65
N GLY A 115 -25.25 1.79 -23.86
CA GLY A 115 -25.18 0.59 -23.05
C GLY A 115 -23.93 0.53 -22.19
N VAL A 116 -23.98 -0.35 -21.19
CA VAL A 116 -22.84 -0.63 -20.32
C VAL A 116 -22.67 -2.14 -20.21
N HIS A 117 -21.45 -2.61 -20.40
CA HIS A 117 -21.11 -4.03 -20.42
C HIS A 117 -19.91 -4.29 -19.52
N GLU A 118 -19.84 -5.49 -18.95
CA GLU A 118 -18.70 -5.95 -18.19
C GLU A 118 -18.21 -7.28 -18.78
N THR A 119 -16.88 -7.43 -18.85
CA THR A 119 -16.26 -8.70 -19.20
C THR A 119 -15.94 -9.51 -17.96
N SER A 120 -16.02 -10.84 -18.06
CA SER A 120 -15.62 -11.74 -16.99
C SER A 120 -14.89 -12.96 -17.55
N GLU A 121 -13.83 -13.36 -16.87
CA GLU A 121 -13.04 -14.56 -17.21
C GLU A 121 -12.92 -15.49 -16.00
N GLU A 122 -12.53 -16.74 -16.24
CA GLU A 122 -12.51 -17.80 -15.22
C GLU A 122 -11.51 -17.54 -14.07
N LEU A 123 -10.35 -16.92 -14.36
CA LEU A 123 -9.32 -16.63 -13.36
C LEU A 123 -9.53 -15.29 -12.65
N ASP A 124 -10.35 -14.41 -13.24
CA ASP A 124 -10.75 -13.10 -12.71
C ASP A 124 -9.53 -12.22 -12.34
N ASP A 125 -8.53 -12.16 -13.22
CA ASP A 125 -7.36 -11.26 -13.09
C ASP A 125 -7.74 -9.78 -13.25
N GLY A 126 -8.78 -9.52 -14.04
CA GLY A 126 -9.37 -8.20 -14.17
C GLY A 126 -10.61 -8.22 -15.04
N ARG A 127 -11.26 -7.06 -15.13
CA ARG A 127 -12.49 -6.88 -15.91
C ARG A 127 -12.43 -5.62 -16.72
N ASN A 128 -12.92 -5.69 -17.95
CA ASN A 128 -13.21 -4.50 -18.73
C ASN A 128 -14.64 -4.07 -18.44
N VAL A 129 -14.82 -2.82 -18.02
CA VAL A 129 -16.11 -2.14 -18.05
C VAL A 129 -16.16 -1.30 -19.32
N ILE A 130 -17.14 -1.59 -20.18
CA ILE A 130 -17.34 -0.90 -21.45
C ILE A 130 -18.53 0.05 -21.34
N VAL A 131 -18.30 1.33 -21.59
CA VAL A 131 -19.34 2.36 -21.64
C VAL A 131 -19.50 2.83 -23.08
N ASP A 132 -20.66 2.57 -23.67
CA ASP A 132 -20.98 2.92 -25.06
C ASP A 132 -21.89 4.15 -25.09
N VAL A 133 -21.48 5.19 -25.83
CA VAL A 133 -22.23 6.45 -25.96
C VAL A 133 -22.37 6.88 -27.42
N ARG A 134 -23.41 7.67 -27.68
CA ARG A 134 -23.63 8.32 -28.97
C ARG A 134 -23.54 9.82 -28.80
N LEU A 135 -22.64 10.43 -29.56
CA LEU A 135 -22.46 11.88 -29.61
C LEU A 135 -23.62 12.55 -30.36
N PRO A 136 -23.81 13.89 -30.23
CA PRO A 136 -24.96 14.58 -30.81
C PRO A 136 -25.03 14.57 -32.35
N ASP A 137 -23.91 14.32 -33.06
CA ASP A 137 -23.90 14.11 -34.51
C ASP A 137 -24.24 12.67 -34.94
N GLY A 138 -24.45 11.77 -33.98
CA GLY A 138 -24.69 10.35 -34.21
C GLY A 138 -23.43 9.49 -34.20
N SER A 139 -22.24 10.09 -34.06
CA SER A 139 -20.97 9.36 -33.96
C SER A 139 -20.95 8.49 -32.70
N ALA A 140 -20.38 7.28 -32.81
CA ALA A 140 -20.30 6.34 -31.71
C ALA A 140 -18.95 6.41 -31.01
N VAL A 141 -18.97 6.35 -29.67
CA VAL A 141 -17.75 6.28 -28.87
C VAL A 141 -17.94 5.23 -27.79
N ALA A 142 -17.02 4.28 -27.70
CA ALA A 142 -16.97 3.35 -26.58
C ALA A 142 -15.71 3.57 -25.75
N ALA A 143 -15.87 3.63 -24.43
CA ALA A 143 -14.78 3.57 -23.48
C ALA A 143 -14.58 2.12 -23.04
N VAL A 144 -13.33 1.66 -23.01
CA VAL A 144 -12.90 0.38 -22.44
C VAL A 144 -12.04 0.69 -21.22
N ILE A 145 -12.49 0.27 -20.05
CA ILE A 145 -11.86 0.59 -18.76
C ILE A 145 -11.46 -0.72 -18.10
N TYR A 146 -10.17 -1.00 -18.03
CA TYR A 146 -9.64 -2.22 -17.44
C TYR A 146 -9.39 -2.03 -15.94
N ILE A 147 -10.15 -2.74 -15.12
CA ILE A 147 -10.01 -2.80 -13.67
C ILE A 147 -9.20 -4.06 -13.33
N ASP A 148 -7.98 -3.87 -12.83
CA ASP A 148 -7.07 -4.95 -12.44
C ASP A 148 -7.40 -5.39 -11.01
N HIS A 149 -7.70 -6.66 -10.83
CA HIS A 149 -8.08 -7.20 -9.52
C HIS A 149 -6.87 -7.63 -8.67
N ASN A 150 -5.67 -7.71 -9.24
CA ASN A 150 -4.48 -8.29 -8.60
C ASN A 150 -3.71 -7.27 -7.76
N ILE A 151 -3.95 -5.97 -8.00
CA ILE A 151 -3.33 -4.86 -7.28
C ILE A 151 -4.38 -3.93 -6.65
N GLY A 152 -5.42 -4.50 -6.04
CA GLY A 152 -6.39 -3.76 -5.23
C GLY A 152 -7.60 -3.19 -5.98
N MET A 153 -8.01 -3.79 -7.11
CA MET A 153 -9.19 -3.37 -7.89
C MET A 153 -9.08 -1.94 -8.41
N VAL A 154 -8.02 -1.66 -9.16
CA VAL A 154 -7.66 -0.33 -9.66
C VAL A 154 -7.83 -0.23 -11.16
N VAL A 155 -8.13 0.96 -11.67
CA VAL A 155 -8.05 1.21 -13.12
C VAL A 155 -6.58 1.17 -13.53
N LYS A 156 -6.19 0.13 -14.25
CA LYS A 156 -4.82 -0.05 -14.72
C LYS A 156 -4.62 0.54 -16.11
N ASP A 157 -5.66 0.51 -16.93
CA ASP A 157 -5.68 1.21 -18.20
C ASP A 157 -7.12 1.60 -18.58
N ALA A 158 -7.26 2.66 -19.36
CA ALA A 158 -8.53 3.00 -19.98
C ALA A 158 -8.32 3.77 -21.28
N PHE A 159 -9.10 3.42 -22.29
CA PHE A 159 -9.05 4.07 -23.59
C PHE A 159 -10.42 4.12 -24.27
N THR A 160 -10.57 5.03 -25.23
CA THR A 160 -11.77 5.21 -26.04
C THR A 160 -11.51 4.85 -27.49
N VAL A 161 -12.53 4.34 -28.16
CA VAL A 161 -12.52 3.98 -29.58
C VAL A 161 -13.73 4.59 -30.31
N ASP A 162 -13.56 4.86 -31.60
CA ASP A 162 -14.54 5.45 -32.51
C ASP A 162 -15.52 4.43 -33.12
N LEU A 163 -15.88 3.41 -32.33
CA LEU A 163 -16.74 2.31 -32.74
C LEU A 163 -17.80 2.05 -31.67
N PRO A 164 -19.05 1.72 -32.07
CA PRO A 164 -20.06 1.28 -31.12
C PRO A 164 -19.71 -0.11 -30.58
N PHE A 165 -20.19 -0.45 -29.39
CA PHE A 165 -19.86 -1.73 -28.75
C PHE A 165 -20.28 -2.94 -29.60
N VAL A 166 -21.35 -2.83 -30.38
CA VAL A 166 -21.80 -3.92 -31.28
C VAL A 166 -20.72 -4.35 -32.28
N GLU A 167 -19.83 -3.43 -32.69
CA GLU A 167 -18.70 -3.73 -33.59
C GLU A 167 -17.44 -4.16 -32.83
N LEU A 168 -17.30 -3.76 -31.56
CA LEU A 168 -16.19 -4.15 -30.70
C LEU A 168 -16.34 -5.56 -30.14
N ARG A 169 -17.57 -5.96 -29.80
CA ARG A 169 -17.88 -7.27 -29.23
C ARG A 169 -17.27 -8.45 -29.99
N PRO A 170 -17.39 -8.57 -31.33
CA PRO A 170 -16.74 -9.67 -32.05
C PRO A 170 -15.21 -9.61 -31.97
N ARG A 171 -14.60 -8.42 -31.90
CA ARG A 171 -13.14 -8.28 -31.77
C ARG A 171 -12.64 -8.74 -30.40
N PHE A 172 -13.39 -8.48 -29.33
CA PHE A 172 -13.10 -9.03 -28.01
C PHE A 172 -13.10 -10.57 -28.03
N ALA A 173 -14.12 -11.17 -28.65
CA ALA A 173 -14.21 -12.63 -28.76
C ALA A 173 -13.10 -13.25 -29.62
N GLU A 174 -12.51 -12.51 -30.56
CA GLU A 174 -11.35 -12.95 -31.36
C GLU A 174 -10.04 -12.92 -30.57
N ILE A 175 -9.84 -11.90 -29.72
CA ILE A 175 -8.62 -11.73 -28.93
C ILE A 175 -8.66 -12.62 -27.69
N GLU A 176 -9.81 -12.71 -27.03
CA GLU A 176 -10.02 -13.45 -25.77
C GLU A 176 -11.25 -14.37 -25.90
N PRO A 177 -11.10 -15.55 -26.52
CA PRO A 177 -12.23 -16.43 -26.83
C PRO A 177 -12.94 -17.03 -25.60
N ASP A 178 -12.29 -17.01 -24.44
CA ASP A 178 -12.81 -17.55 -23.17
C ASP A 178 -13.49 -16.47 -22.30
N ILE A 179 -13.62 -15.23 -22.78
CA ILE A 179 -14.25 -14.15 -22.02
C ILE A 179 -15.77 -14.13 -22.24
N ASP A 180 -16.52 -14.01 -21.15
CA ASP A 180 -17.94 -13.69 -21.22
C ASP A 180 -18.13 -12.17 -21.19
N ILE A 181 -19.12 -11.67 -21.93
CA ILE A 181 -19.46 -10.25 -21.97
C ILE A 181 -20.96 -10.09 -21.80
N ALA A 182 -21.34 -9.47 -20.68
CA ALA A 182 -22.73 -9.28 -20.28
C ALA A 182 -23.04 -7.81 -20.02
N GLY A 183 -24.31 -7.44 -20.13
CA GLY A 183 -24.78 -6.13 -19.67
C GLY A 183 -24.72 -6.04 -18.15
N ILE A 184 -24.33 -4.87 -17.63
CA ILE A 184 -24.28 -4.57 -16.20
C ILE A 184 -25.21 -3.38 -15.90
N ASP A 185 -25.72 -3.31 -14.68
CA ASP A 185 -26.44 -2.13 -14.21
C ASP A 185 -25.55 -0.86 -14.34
N PRO A 186 -26.01 0.20 -15.03
CA PRO A 186 -25.21 1.41 -15.22
C PRO A 186 -24.81 2.11 -13.92
N ALA A 187 -25.65 2.11 -12.89
CA ALA A 187 -25.28 2.73 -11.61
C ALA A 187 -24.18 1.93 -10.91
N LEU A 188 -24.28 0.59 -10.93
CA LEU A 188 -23.25 -0.29 -10.39
C LEU A 188 -21.92 -0.15 -11.13
N ALA A 189 -21.94 -0.05 -12.47
CA ALA A 189 -20.75 0.17 -13.27
C ALA A 189 -20.06 1.50 -12.93
N ARG A 190 -20.85 2.58 -12.78
CA ARG A 190 -20.32 3.87 -12.33
C ARG A 190 -19.66 3.76 -10.96
N ALA A 191 -20.30 3.12 -9.99
CA ALA A 191 -19.75 2.94 -8.64
C ALA A 191 -18.43 2.16 -8.67
N LYS A 192 -18.35 1.06 -9.44
CA LYS A 192 -17.12 0.27 -9.64
C LYS A 192 -15.98 1.11 -10.21
N ILE A 193 -16.24 1.85 -11.29
CA ILE A 193 -15.20 2.65 -11.96
C ILE A 193 -14.72 3.78 -11.04
N VAL A 194 -15.63 4.53 -10.42
CA VAL A 194 -15.28 5.63 -9.50
C VAL A 194 -14.40 5.10 -8.37
N ARG A 195 -14.80 3.99 -7.73
CA ARG A 195 -14.00 3.37 -6.67
C ARG A 195 -12.62 2.93 -7.15
N ALA A 196 -12.53 2.29 -8.32
CA ALA A 196 -11.27 1.84 -8.88
C ALA A 196 -10.33 3.00 -9.25
N VAL A 197 -10.88 4.13 -9.73
CA VAL A 197 -10.12 5.36 -10.00
C VAL A 197 -9.64 6.01 -8.70
N GLU A 198 -10.46 6.03 -7.65
CA GLU A 198 -10.07 6.54 -6.32
C GLU A 198 -8.94 5.72 -5.71
N ILE A 199 -9.04 4.38 -5.72
CA ILE A 199 -7.98 3.51 -5.20
C ILE A 199 -6.71 3.67 -6.04
N GLY A 200 -6.81 3.65 -7.37
CA GLY A 200 -5.66 3.82 -8.27
C GLY A 200 -4.95 5.16 -8.09
N ALA A 201 -5.66 6.22 -7.69
CA ALA A 201 -5.07 7.51 -7.37
C ALA A 201 -4.26 7.49 -6.06
N MET A 202 -4.53 6.56 -5.15
CA MET A 202 -3.76 6.37 -3.92
C MET A 202 -2.61 5.36 -4.07
N THR A 203 -2.54 4.63 -5.20
CA THR A 203 -1.51 3.61 -5.46
C THR A 203 -0.15 4.24 -5.73
N TYR A 204 0.91 3.59 -5.21
CA TYR A 204 2.30 3.99 -5.44
C TYR A 204 3.17 2.81 -5.91
N PRO A 205 3.97 2.97 -6.99
CA PRO A 205 4.03 4.15 -7.86
C PRO A 205 2.70 4.38 -8.59
N PRO A 206 2.41 5.62 -9.06
CA PRO A 206 1.22 5.88 -9.83
C PRO A 206 1.13 4.96 -11.05
N ILE A 207 -0.08 4.49 -11.36
CA ILE A 207 -0.30 3.63 -12.52
C ILE A 207 -0.40 4.50 -13.77
N GLU A 208 0.52 4.28 -14.70
CA GLU A 208 0.61 5.01 -15.96
C GLU A 208 0.81 4.04 -17.12
N THR A 209 0.04 4.27 -18.18
CA THR A 209 0.13 3.57 -19.47
C THR A 209 0.20 4.61 -20.58
N GLU A 210 0.24 4.17 -21.84
CA GLU A 210 0.21 5.09 -22.98
C GLU A 210 -1.09 5.91 -23.03
N THR A 211 -2.18 5.37 -22.49
CA THR A 211 -3.53 5.94 -22.56
C THR A 211 -4.04 6.46 -21.22
N TRP A 212 -3.57 5.91 -20.10
CA TRP A 212 -3.97 6.30 -18.75
C TRP A 212 -2.82 6.99 -18.01
N PRO A 213 -3.03 8.13 -17.35
CA PRO A 213 -4.30 8.85 -17.14
C PRO A 213 -4.64 9.85 -18.25
N GLY A 214 -4.00 9.79 -19.43
CA GLY A 214 -4.24 10.72 -20.55
C GLY A 214 -5.72 10.84 -20.94
N GLN A 215 -6.48 9.75 -20.89
CA GLN A 215 -7.91 9.74 -21.21
C GLN A 215 -8.85 9.95 -20.02
N ARG A 216 -8.32 10.20 -18.81
CA ARG A 216 -9.11 10.27 -17.57
C ARG A 216 -10.25 11.27 -17.64
N ALA A 217 -10.03 12.49 -18.10
CA ALA A 217 -11.08 13.52 -18.14
C ALA A 217 -12.22 13.13 -19.09
N LEU A 218 -11.90 12.46 -20.21
CA LEU A 218 -12.90 11.95 -21.15
C LEU A 218 -13.68 10.77 -20.55
N ILE A 219 -12.98 9.81 -19.94
CA ILE A 219 -13.60 8.66 -19.27
C ILE A 219 -14.51 9.13 -18.12
N ASP A 220 -14.04 10.03 -17.26
CA ASP A 220 -14.81 10.59 -16.15
C ASP A 220 -16.08 11.30 -16.66
N TRP A 221 -16.00 12.01 -17.79
CA TRP A 221 -17.18 12.60 -18.43
C TRP A 221 -18.17 11.55 -18.97
N MET A 222 -17.70 10.48 -19.61
CA MET A 222 -18.56 9.38 -20.08
C MET A 222 -19.22 8.66 -18.89
N VAL A 223 -18.47 8.42 -17.82
CA VAL A 223 -18.95 7.78 -16.59
C VAL A 223 -19.97 8.65 -15.87
N ARG A 224 -19.84 9.98 -15.91
CA ARG A 224 -20.87 10.92 -15.37
C ARG A 224 -22.21 10.85 -16.11
N GLN A 225 -22.27 10.28 -17.31
CA GLN A 225 -23.55 10.03 -18.00
C GLN A 225 -24.34 8.87 -17.37
N LEU A 226 -23.68 8.03 -16.56
CA LEU A 226 -24.32 6.90 -15.89
C LEU A 226 -25.04 7.40 -14.61
N PRO A 227 -26.19 6.80 -14.25
CA PRO A 227 -26.90 7.11 -13.02
C PRO A 227 -26.01 6.93 -11.79
N ASP A 228 -26.23 7.74 -10.75
CA ASP A 228 -25.56 7.60 -9.46
C ASP A 228 -26.36 6.71 -8.50
N GLY A 229 -25.78 6.40 -7.33
CA GLY A 229 -26.51 5.89 -6.18
C GLY A 229 -26.53 4.37 -6.02
N ALA A 230 -25.71 3.63 -6.78
CA ALA A 230 -25.45 2.22 -6.46
C ALA A 230 -24.46 2.13 -5.31
N GLU A 231 -24.78 1.31 -4.30
CA GLU A 231 -23.86 0.95 -3.23
C GLU A 231 -23.04 -0.27 -3.67
N LEU A 232 -21.71 -0.16 -3.56
CA LEU A 232 -20.86 -1.33 -3.66
C LEU A 232 -20.92 -2.10 -2.34
N PRO A 233 -20.84 -3.44 -2.37
CA PRO A 233 -20.65 -4.22 -1.16
C PRO A 233 -19.44 -3.67 -0.39
N GLU A 234 -19.63 -3.45 0.91
CA GLU A 234 -18.51 -3.08 1.77
C GLU A 234 -17.53 -4.25 1.80
N TRP A 235 -16.24 -3.97 1.65
CA TRP A 235 -15.24 -5.00 1.76
C TRP A 235 -15.14 -5.42 3.22
N GLU A 236 -15.50 -6.67 3.50
CA GLU A 236 -15.33 -7.27 4.82
C GLU A 236 -14.07 -8.14 4.81
N PRO A 237 -13.09 -7.88 5.71
CA PRO A 237 -11.96 -8.77 5.88
C PRO A 237 -12.45 -10.18 6.21
N MET A 238 -11.76 -11.19 5.70
CA MET A 238 -12.00 -12.57 6.12
C MET A 238 -11.85 -12.67 7.64
N SER A 239 -12.83 -13.27 8.32
CA SER A 239 -12.77 -13.44 9.77
C SER A 239 -11.70 -14.47 10.14
N ASP A 240 -11.13 -14.36 11.35
CA ASP A 240 -10.18 -15.36 11.88
C ASP A 240 -10.79 -16.77 11.88
N GLY A 241 -12.11 -16.87 12.08
CA GLY A 241 -12.85 -18.14 12.04
C GLY A 241 -12.94 -18.74 10.64
N ASP A 242 -13.22 -17.92 9.63
CA ASP A 242 -13.25 -18.37 8.23
C ASP A 242 -11.85 -18.73 7.73
N GLN A 243 -10.84 -17.98 8.17
CA GLN A 243 -9.44 -18.28 7.90
C GLN A 243 -9.04 -19.63 8.49
N ALA A 244 -9.33 -19.88 9.76
CA ALA A 244 -9.06 -21.16 10.42
C ALA A 244 -9.80 -22.31 9.71
N ALA A 245 -11.07 -22.12 9.35
CA ALA A 245 -11.84 -23.12 8.63
C ALA A 245 -11.25 -23.44 7.24
N LEU A 246 -10.72 -22.43 6.54
CA LEU A 246 -10.05 -22.62 5.26
C LEU A 246 -8.73 -23.39 5.40
N ILE A 247 -7.94 -23.09 6.44
CA ILE A 247 -6.73 -23.83 6.78
C ILE A 247 -7.06 -25.29 7.07
N ASP A 248 -8.05 -25.55 7.93
CA ASP A 248 -8.49 -26.90 8.29
C ASP A 248 -8.99 -27.69 7.07
N ASP A 249 -9.78 -27.06 6.18
CA ASP A 249 -10.26 -27.68 4.95
C ASP A 249 -9.12 -28.02 3.98
N PHE A 250 -8.14 -27.12 3.84
CA PHE A 250 -6.94 -27.40 3.04
C PHE A 250 -6.14 -28.57 3.62
N LEU A 251 -5.84 -28.55 4.92
CA LEU A 251 -5.06 -29.60 5.59
C LEU A 251 -5.78 -30.96 5.61
N GLY A 252 -7.11 -30.96 5.69
CA GLY A 252 -7.94 -32.17 5.58
C GLY A 252 -7.99 -32.76 4.17
N SER A 253 -7.77 -31.92 3.14
CA SER A 253 -7.78 -32.34 1.74
C SER A 253 -6.58 -33.19 1.34
N SER A 254 -6.70 -33.95 0.24
CA SER A 254 -5.57 -34.71 -0.33
C SER A 254 -4.39 -33.84 -0.77
N TYR A 255 -4.58 -32.52 -0.89
CA TYR A 255 -3.54 -31.57 -1.27
C TYR A 255 -2.73 -31.07 -0.06
N GLY A 256 -3.35 -30.98 1.13
CA GLY A 256 -2.74 -30.40 2.32
C GLY A 256 -2.26 -31.38 3.38
N GLN A 257 -2.72 -32.64 3.35
CA GLN A 257 -2.42 -33.66 4.37
C GLN A 257 -0.92 -33.83 4.70
N ARG A 258 -0.03 -33.62 3.73
CA ARG A 258 1.43 -33.71 3.92
C ARG A 258 2.03 -32.60 4.79
N TYR A 259 1.29 -31.54 5.06
CA TYR A 259 1.73 -30.38 5.85
C TYR A 259 1.18 -30.38 7.28
N VAL A 260 0.33 -31.36 7.63
CA VAL A 260 -0.24 -31.49 8.97
C VAL A 260 0.88 -31.62 10.02
N GLY A 261 0.85 -30.74 11.02
CA GLY A 261 1.84 -30.70 12.10
C GLY A 261 3.18 -30.05 11.73
N SER A 262 3.31 -29.45 10.55
CA SER A 262 4.51 -28.70 10.15
C SER A 262 4.34 -27.20 10.39
N GLU A 263 4.88 -26.72 11.51
CA GLU A 263 4.81 -25.31 11.91
C GLU A 263 5.27 -24.33 10.82
N PRO A 264 6.42 -24.53 10.13
CA PRO A 264 6.83 -23.59 9.07
C PRO A 264 5.85 -23.52 7.90
N HIS A 265 5.25 -24.64 7.49
CA HIS A 265 4.27 -24.62 6.39
C HIS A 265 2.96 -23.94 6.80
N LEU A 266 2.57 -24.01 8.07
CA LEU A 266 1.39 -23.31 8.58
C LEU A 266 1.60 -21.81 8.56
N GLN A 267 2.75 -21.31 9.01
CA GLN A 267 3.07 -19.88 8.97
C GLN A 267 3.14 -19.33 7.54
N LEU A 268 3.71 -20.11 6.61
CA LEU A 268 3.72 -19.77 5.18
C LEU A 268 2.30 -19.77 4.59
N LEU A 269 1.44 -20.72 5.01
CA LEU A 269 0.05 -20.77 4.57
C LEU A 269 -0.74 -19.56 5.10
N GLU A 270 -0.56 -19.18 6.35
CA GLU A 270 -1.17 -17.97 6.91
C GLU A 270 -0.72 -16.72 6.15
N SER A 271 0.57 -16.61 5.81
CA SER A 271 1.09 -15.53 4.98
C SER A 271 0.49 -15.52 3.57
N LEU A 272 0.25 -16.70 2.99
CA LEU A 272 -0.41 -16.86 1.70
C LEU A 272 -1.87 -16.40 1.74
N LEU A 273 -2.59 -16.73 2.82
CA LEU A 273 -3.96 -16.28 3.04
C LEU A 273 -4.02 -14.77 3.31
N TRP A 274 -3.04 -14.23 4.03
CA TRP A 274 -2.90 -12.79 4.24
C TRP A 274 -2.70 -12.04 2.91
N PHE A 275 -1.84 -12.55 2.02
CA PHE A 275 -1.73 -12.00 0.66
C PHE A 275 -3.07 -12.00 -0.07
N GLY A 276 -3.76 -13.15 -0.10
CA GLY A 276 -5.00 -13.31 -0.83
C GLY A 276 -6.18 -12.49 -0.28
N THR A 277 -6.16 -12.15 1.01
CA THR A 277 -7.24 -11.39 1.66
C THR A 277 -6.97 -9.89 1.73
N GLY A 278 -5.75 -9.47 2.07
CA GLY A 278 -5.45 -8.08 2.44
C GLY A 278 -4.67 -7.25 1.43
N TYR A 279 -3.99 -7.87 0.46
CA TYR A 279 -3.11 -7.13 -0.48
C TYR A 279 -3.37 -7.47 -1.96
N GLY A 280 -3.71 -8.72 -2.25
CA GLY A 280 -3.93 -9.22 -3.59
C GLY A 280 -5.42 -9.19 -3.98
N THR A 281 -5.98 -10.38 -4.12
CA THR A 281 -7.22 -10.64 -4.86
C THR A 281 -8.51 -10.28 -4.13
N CYS A 282 -8.43 -9.91 -2.86
CA CYS A 282 -9.55 -9.88 -1.92
C CYS A 282 -10.29 -11.23 -1.84
N ASP A 283 -9.63 -12.32 -2.24
CA ASP A 283 -10.17 -13.67 -2.23
C ASP A 283 -9.03 -14.72 -2.23
N PRO A 284 -8.77 -15.41 -1.11
CA PRO A 284 -7.60 -16.28 -0.95
C PRO A 284 -7.61 -17.52 -1.86
N LEU A 285 -8.75 -17.85 -2.48
CA LEU A 285 -8.84 -18.98 -3.41
C LEU A 285 -8.58 -18.58 -4.87
N ARG A 286 -8.40 -17.29 -5.19
CA ARG A 286 -8.15 -16.82 -6.56
C ARG A 286 -6.66 -16.91 -6.89
N TRP A 287 -6.32 -17.79 -7.82
CA TRP A 287 -4.95 -17.98 -8.30
C TRP A 287 -4.89 -18.00 -9.81
N SER A 288 -3.96 -17.22 -10.35
CA SER A 288 -3.71 -17.04 -11.77
C SER A 288 -2.20 -16.94 -12.01
N PRO A 289 -1.73 -17.05 -13.27
CA PRO A 289 -0.33 -16.83 -13.59
C PRO A 289 0.21 -15.48 -13.09
N VAL A 290 -0.60 -14.41 -13.18
CA VAL A 290 -0.22 -13.05 -12.78
C VAL A 290 -0.11 -12.94 -11.26
N ASN A 291 -1.07 -13.45 -10.48
CA ASN A 291 -0.98 -13.41 -9.02
C ASN A 291 0.20 -14.22 -8.47
N VAL A 292 0.57 -15.31 -9.14
CA VAL A 292 1.76 -16.08 -8.76
C VAL A 292 3.03 -15.26 -8.94
N GLU A 293 3.13 -14.49 -10.03
CA GLU A 293 4.25 -13.57 -10.26
C GLU A 293 4.31 -12.49 -9.18
N VAL A 294 3.19 -11.79 -8.94
CA VAL A 294 3.10 -10.73 -7.92
C VAL A 294 3.49 -11.27 -6.54
N LEU A 295 3.01 -12.45 -6.16
CA LEU A 295 3.37 -13.09 -4.90
C LEU A 295 4.88 -13.38 -4.82
N LEU A 296 5.43 -14.10 -5.81
CA LEU A 296 6.78 -14.64 -5.72
C LEU A 296 7.88 -13.63 -6.03
N VAL A 297 7.62 -12.60 -6.82
CA VAL A 297 8.65 -11.65 -7.27
C VAL A 297 8.59 -10.33 -6.51
N ASP A 298 7.41 -9.91 -6.04
CA ASP A 298 7.26 -8.65 -5.29
C ASP A 298 6.86 -8.86 -3.82
N TRP A 299 5.68 -9.40 -3.58
CA TRP A 299 5.04 -9.26 -2.27
C TRP A 299 5.71 -10.12 -1.19
N PHE A 300 5.78 -11.43 -1.42
CA PHE A 300 6.28 -12.39 -0.43
C PHE A 300 7.71 -12.10 -0.02
N PRO A 301 8.65 -11.86 -0.97
CA PRO A 301 10.04 -11.65 -0.64
C PRO A 301 10.31 -10.32 0.09
N ARG A 302 9.39 -9.34 0.01
CA ARG A 302 9.48 -8.02 0.67
C ARG A 302 8.71 -7.95 1.99
N LYS A 303 7.63 -8.72 2.14
CA LYS A 303 6.68 -8.62 3.27
C LYS A 303 6.80 -9.72 4.30
N VAL A 304 7.34 -10.88 3.95
CA VAL A 304 7.45 -12.02 4.85
C VAL A 304 8.89 -12.15 5.34
N VAL A 305 9.08 -11.96 6.64
CA VAL A 305 10.37 -12.07 7.32
C VAL A 305 10.47 -13.45 7.96
N ALA A 306 11.27 -14.33 7.36
CA ALA A 306 11.55 -15.67 7.89
C ALA A 306 12.93 -16.16 7.41
N PRO A 307 13.54 -17.18 8.06
CA PRO A 307 14.79 -17.78 7.58
C PRO A 307 14.68 -18.30 6.15
N VAL A 308 15.79 -18.22 5.39
CA VAL A 308 15.84 -18.65 3.97
C VAL A 308 15.43 -20.11 3.82
N GLU A 309 15.76 -20.95 4.80
CA GLU A 309 15.41 -22.38 4.84
C GLU A 309 13.89 -22.59 4.85
N GLU A 310 13.16 -21.73 5.57
CA GLU A 310 11.70 -21.77 5.64
C GLU A 310 11.08 -21.16 4.39
N LEU A 311 11.56 -19.98 3.95
CA LEU A 311 11.10 -19.33 2.72
C LEU A 311 11.26 -20.24 1.49
N THR A 312 12.27 -21.10 1.47
CA THR A 312 12.50 -22.08 0.39
C THR A 312 11.34 -23.08 0.25
N LEU A 313 10.52 -23.29 1.28
CA LEU A 313 9.37 -24.21 1.26
C LEU A 313 8.14 -23.64 0.51
N MET A 314 8.06 -22.31 0.36
CA MET A 314 6.88 -21.62 -0.18
C MET A 314 6.44 -22.14 -1.58
N PRO A 315 7.32 -22.27 -2.60
CA PRO A 315 6.87 -22.70 -3.93
C PRO A 315 6.22 -24.08 -3.95
N ALA A 316 6.63 -25.00 -3.08
CA ALA A 316 6.03 -26.33 -2.97
C ALA A 316 4.65 -26.27 -2.30
N LEU A 317 4.50 -25.46 -1.25
CA LEU A 317 3.21 -25.20 -0.60
C LEU A 317 2.24 -24.52 -1.57
N LEU A 318 2.69 -23.48 -2.28
CA LEU A 318 1.90 -22.73 -3.25
C LEU A 318 1.32 -23.64 -4.34
N ARG A 319 2.11 -24.55 -4.91
CA ARG A 319 1.60 -25.52 -5.90
C ARG A 319 0.48 -26.40 -5.34
N SER A 320 0.62 -26.86 -4.09
CA SER A 320 -0.40 -27.68 -3.44
C SER A 320 -1.68 -26.88 -3.17
N PHE A 321 -1.52 -25.64 -2.71
CA PHE A 321 -2.63 -24.74 -2.42
C PHE A 321 -3.38 -24.31 -3.70
N ILE A 322 -2.68 -23.99 -4.79
CA ILE A 322 -3.29 -23.70 -6.10
C ILE A 322 -4.14 -24.88 -6.58
N ARG A 323 -3.62 -26.12 -6.46
CA ARG A 323 -4.39 -27.32 -6.85
C ARG A 323 -5.67 -27.47 -6.04
N TYR A 324 -5.59 -27.25 -4.74
CA TYR A 324 -6.73 -27.25 -3.84
C TYR A 324 -7.75 -26.16 -4.22
N ALA A 325 -7.29 -24.92 -4.36
CA ALA A 325 -8.15 -23.78 -4.68
C ALA A 325 -8.85 -23.93 -6.03
N HIS A 326 -8.10 -24.34 -7.06
CA HIS A 326 -8.65 -24.60 -8.39
C HIS A 326 -9.62 -25.78 -8.42
N ALA A 327 -9.36 -26.84 -7.65
CA ALA A 327 -10.29 -27.95 -7.52
C ALA A 327 -11.60 -27.53 -6.81
N LYS A 328 -11.49 -26.73 -5.75
CA LYS A 328 -12.63 -26.19 -4.99
C LYS A 328 -13.51 -25.26 -5.84
N ARG A 329 -12.89 -24.52 -6.77
CA ARG A 329 -13.57 -23.59 -7.70
C ARG A 329 -14.00 -24.20 -9.02
N GLY A 330 -13.56 -25.41 -9.34
CA GLY A 330 -13.86 -26.05 -10.62
C GLY A 330 -13.13 -25.42 -11.82
N ILE A 331 -11.94 -24.85 -11.62
CA ILE A 331 -11.14 -24.22 -12.68
C ILE A 331 -10.71 -25.26 -13.73
N ARG A 332 -10.83 -24.92 -15.01
CA ARG A 332 -10.42 -25.76 -16.16
C ARG A 332 -8.97 -26.21 -16.05
N ALA A 333 -8.71 -27.40 -16.60
CA ALA A 333 -7.40 -28.04 -16.52
C ALA A 333 -6.28 -27.21 -17.18
N ASP A 334 -6.58 -26.51 -18.27
CA ASP A 334 -5.60 -25.71 -19.01
C ASP A 334 -5.18 -24.48 -18.17
N ASN A 335 -6.16 -23.76 -17.60
CA ASN A 335 -5.91 -22.63 -16.69
C ASN A 335 -5.17 -23.05 -15.41
N ARG A 336 -5.50 -24.22 -14.85
CA ARG A 336 -4.74 -24.79 -13.73
C ARG A 336 -3.30 -25.12 -14.12
N THR A 337 -3.09 -25.69 -15.30
CA THR A 337 -1.76 -26.03 -15.81
C THR A 337 -0.92 -24.77 -16.03
N ALA A 338 -1.50 -23.73 -16.64
CA ALA A 338 -0.85 -22.45 -16.84
C ALA A 338 -0.46 -21.77 -15.51
N THR A 339 -1.37 -21.79 -14.53
CA THR A 339 -1.11 -21.21 -13.20
C THR A 339 0.03 -21.92 -12.47
N LEU A 340 0.05 -23.26 -12.51
CA LEU A 340 1.15 -24.05 -11.92
C LEU A 340 2.48 -23.83 -12.66
N ALA A 341 2.45 -23.72 -13.99
CA ALA A 341 3.63 -23.40 -14.78
C ALA A 341 4.20 -22.00 -14.46
N SER A 342 3.37 -21.05 -14.03
CA SER A 342 3.83 -19.75 -13.54
C SER A 342 4.68 -19.89 -12.27
N VAL A 343 4.34 -20.83 -11.37
CA VAL A 343 5.16 -21.11 -10.18
C VAL A 343 6.54 -21.62 -10.62
N ASP A 344 6.57 -22.55 -11.57
CA ASP A 344 7.82 -23.10 -12.10
C ASP A 344 8.68 -22.02 -12.78
N ARG A 345 8.03 -21.07 -13.46
CA ARG A 345 8.68 -19.94 -14.16
C ARG A 345 9.37 -18.98 -13.18
N TRP A 346 8.69 -18.61 -12.10
CA TRP A 346 9.16 -17.56 -11.19
C TRP A 346 9.92 -18.09 -9.97
N GLU A 347 9.87 -19.39 -9.69
CA GLU A 347 10.63 -19.99 -8.58
C GLU A 347 12.14 -19.68 -8.62
N PRO A 348 12.87 -19.77 -9.76
CA PRO A 348 14.30 -19.45 -9.76
C PRO A 348 14.61 -18.02 -9.31
N GLU A 349 13.80 -17.04 -9.73
CA GLU A 349 13.95 -15.64 -9.34
C GLU A 349 13.59 -15.43 -7.88
N TYR A 350 12.47 -16.00 -7.41
CA TYR A 350 12.11 -16.02 -6.00
C TYR A 350 13.25 -16.54 -5.11
N GLN A 351 13.85 -17.66 -5.50
CA GLN A 351 14.97 -18.28 -4.78
C GLN A 351 16.19 -17.34 -4.74
N ALA A 352 16.46 -16.58 -5.81
CA ALA A 352 17.52 -15.57 -5.80
C ALA A 352 17.18 -14.39 -4.86
N LEU A 353 15.93 -13.90 -4.93
CA LEU A 353 15.46 -12.75 -4.15
C LEU A 353 15.52 -13.00 -2.64
N ILE A 354 15.08 -14.16 -2.16
CA ILE A 354 15.11 -14.46 -0.71
C ILE A 354 16.52 -14.67 -0.15
N ARG A 355 17.54 -14.84 -1.00
CA ARG A 355 18.96 -15.00 -0.62
C ARG A 355 19.77 -13.72 -0.77
N THR A 356 19.13 -12.66 -1.26
CA THR A 356 19.78 -11.36 -1.43
C THR A 356 19.56 -10.54 -0.16
N ASP A 357 20.63 -9.97 0.38
CA ASP A 357 20.53 -9.00 1.46
C ASP A 357 19.89 -7.73 0.92
N ARG A 358 18.65 -7.44 1.34
CA ARG A 358 17.88 -6.30 0.86
C ARG A 358 17.01 -5.72 1.97
N PRO A 359 16.68 -4.42 1.90
CA PRO A 359 15.71 -3.80 2.79
C PRO A 359 14.35 -4.51 2.73
N GLN A 360 13.72 -4.72 3.89
CA GLN A 360 12.41 -5.40 3.99
C GLN A 360 11.40 -4.52 4.74
N GLY A 361 10.10 -4.79 4.55
CA GLY A 361 9.05 -4.14 5.34
C GLY A 361 9.03 -2.60 5.20
N ALA A 362 9.17 -1.91 6.33
CA ALA A 362 9.11 -0.45 6.40
C ALA A 362 10.41 0.24 5.93
N GLU A 363 11.57 -0.41 6.03
CA GLU A 363 12.83 0.12 5.49
C GLU A 363 12.77 0.20 3.95
N ALA A 364 12.23 -0.84 3.31
CA ALA A 364 11.99 -0.84 1.86
C ALA A 364 11.00 0.25 1.44
N LEU A 365 9.99 0.54 2.27
CA LEU A 365 9.01 1.59 2.00
C LEU A 365 9.61 2.99 2.20
N ALA A 366 10.41 3.18 3.25
CA ALA A 366 11.15 4.41 3.52
C ALA A 366 12.08 4.74 2.34
N ARG A 367 12.91 3.79 1.89
CA ARG A 367 13.78 3.94 0.71
C ARG A 367 13.06 4.24 -0.61
N MET A 368 11.77 3.95 -0.68
CA MET A 368 10.96 4.19 -1.88
C MET A 368 10.24 5.55 -1.84
N LEU A 369 9.78 5.97 -0.65
CA LEU A 369 8.96 7.16 -0.44
C LEU A 369 9.74 8.40 -0.05
N LEU A 370 10.90 8.21 0.58
CA LEU A 370 11.72 9.27 1.14
C LEU A 370 12.98 9.46 0.29
N THR A 371 13.50 10.69 0.26
CA THR A 371 14.85 10.92 -0.24
C THR A 371 15.87 10.34 0.74
N ASP A 372 17.09 10.08 0.28
CA ASP A 372 18.16 9.58 1.15
C ASP A 372 18.31 10.48 2.40
N ASP A 373 18.31 11.81 2.23
CA ASP A 373 18.32 12.79 3.32
C ASP A 373 17.18 12.61 4.34
N GLN A 374 15.97 12.26 3.88
CA GLN A 374 14.80 12.09 4.75
C GLN A 374 14.83 10.76 5.52
N ILE A 375 15.51 9.76 4.97
CA ILE A 375 15.73 8.48 5.63
C ILE A 375 16.78 8.66 6.71
N GLU A 376 17.86 9.36 6.39
CA GLU A 376 18.91 9.73 7.34
C GLU A 376 18.35 10.54 8.51
N ASP A 377 17.46 11.52 8.24
CA ASP A 377 16.78 12.29 9.29
C ASP A 377 15.92 11.41 10.20
N LEU A 378 15.13 10.48 9.64
CA LEU A 378 14.30 9.56 10.44
C LEU A 378 15.13 8.57 11.26
N MET A 379 16.18 8.01 10.66
CA MET A 379 17.12 7.14 11.37
C MET A 379 17.79 7.91 12.52
N PHE A 380 18.17 9.17 12.29
CA PHE A 380 18.75 10.02 13.32
C PHE A 380 17.75 10.34 14.45
N GLU A 381 16.48 10.60 14.13
CA GLU A 381 15.41 10.77 15.12
C GLU A 381 15.21 9.53 15.99
N GLU A 382 15.28 8.32 15.43
CA GLU A 382 15.17 7.08 16.20
C GLU A 382 16.33 6.90 17.20
N LEU A 383 17.56 7.28 16.82
CA LEU A 383 18.70 7.28 17.74
C LEU A 383 18.50 8.29 18.87
N VAL A 384 17.94 9.46 18.57
CA VAL A 384 17.60 10.48 19.57
C VAL A 384 16.55 9.95 20.55
N ASP A 385 15.51 9.28 20.05
CA ASP A 385 14.44 8.70 20.88
C ASP A 385 14.93 7.52 21.73
N ALA A 386 15.89 6.73 21.25
CA ALA A 386 16.47 5.63 22.01
C ALA A 386 17.13 6.11 23.32
N VAL A 387 17.84 7.25 23.25
CA VAL A 387 18.60 7.81 24.39
C VAL A 387 17.92 9.01 25.06
N GLY A 388 16.80 9.48 24.53
CA GLY A 388 15.97 10.54 25.13
C GLY A 388 16.45 11.97 24.87
N GLY A 389 17.25 12.20 23.82
CA GLY A 389 17.65 13.55 23.43
C GLY A 389 18.97 13.65 22.67
N ILE A 390 19.09 14.69 21.84
CA ILE A 390 20.27 14.92 20.99
C ILE A 390 21.54 15.18 21.80
N GLU A 391 21.46 15.93 22.91
CA GLU A 391 22.62 16.21 23.78
C GLU A 391 23.13 14.92 24.43
N THR A 392 22.22 14.03 24.83
CA THR A 392 22.57 12.70 25.34
C THR A 392 23.21 11.85 24.26
N LEU A 393 22.67 11.87 23.03
CA LEU A 393 23.22 11.15 21.89
C LEU A 393 24.63 11.64 21.54
N ASP A 394 24.90 12.94 21.64
CA ASP A 394 26.22 13.54 21.38
C ASP A 394 27.29 13.12 22.39
N HIS A 395 26.89 12.88 23.63
CA HIS A 395 27.79 12.55 24.73
C HIS A 395 27.72 11.08 25.14
N LEU A 396 27.04 10.24 24.37
CA LEU A 396 26.90 8.81 24.64
C LEU A 396 28.26 8.11 24.61
N ASP A 397 28.50 7.28 25.62
CA ASP A 397 29.64 6.37 25.72
C ASP A 397 29.19 4.91 25.76
N ASP A 398 30.12 3.99 25.51
CA ASP A 398 29.91 2.54 25.54
C ASP A 398 30.49 1.90 26.82
N GLU A 399 30.65 2.66 27.92
CA GLU A 399 31.14 2.07 29.17
C GLU A 399 30.11 1.06 29.72
N PRO A 400 30.51 -0.17 30.08
CA PRO A 400 29.58 -1.18 30.59
C PRO A 400 28.82 -0.72 31.84
N LEU A 401 27.54 -1.07 31.90
CA LEU A 401 26.74 -0.84 33.11
C LEU A 401 27.37 -1.57 34.30
N PRO A 402 27.52 -0.91 35.47
CA PRO A 402 28.11 -1.55 36.64
C PRO A 402 27.17 -2.61 37.22
N ASP A 403 27.72 -3.67 37.82
CA ASP A 403 26.96 -4.61 38.66
C ASP A 403 26.64 -3.96 40.00
N GLU A 404 25.55 -3.19 40.04
CA GLU A 404 25.09 -2.48 41.23
C GLU A 404 23.86 -3.17 41.84
N PRO A 405 23.77 -3.22 43.19
CA PRO A 405 22.57 -3.74 43.84
C PRO A 405 21.37 -2.82 43.57
N PHE A 406 20.16 -3.38 43.66
CA PHE A 406 18.94 -2.59 43.56
C PHE A 406 18.90 -1.46 44.61
N ASP A 407 18.69 -0.21 44.17
CA ASP A 407 18.50 0.96 45.03
C ASP A 407 17.01 1.12 45.42
N PRO A 408 16.61 0.85 46.67
CA PRO A 408 15.23 1.00 47.11
C PRO A 408 14.84 2.46 47.43
N SER A 409 15.76 3.42 47.31
CA SER A 409 15.51 4.81 47.72
C SER A 409 14.29 5.41 47.02
N GLY A 410 13.36 5.93 47.81
CA GLY A 410 12.12 6.55 47.33
C GLY A 410 10.97 5.58 47.04
N VAL A 411 11.22 4.26 47.04
CA VAL A 411 10.16 3.25 46.91
C VAL A 411 9.41 3.14 48.25
N PRO A 412 8.06 3.28 48.28
CA PRO A 412 7.29 3.14 49.51
C PRO A 412 7.45 1.75 50.15
N ASP A 413 7.66 1.71 51.47
CA ASP A 413 7.84 0.47 52.25
C ASP A 413 6.73 -0.57 52.02
N GLU A 414 5.51 -0.11 51.75
CA GLU A 414 4.33 -0.96 51.53
C GLU A 414 4.39 -1.77 50.22
N ILE A 415 5.08 -1.28 49.18
CA ILE A 415 5.25 -1.99 47.91
C ILE A 415 6.63 -2.64 47.79
N LEU A 416 7.58 -2.24 48.63
CA LEU A 416 8.98 -2.70 48.57
C LEU A 416 9.11 -4.23 48.53
N PRO A 417 8.38 -5.05 49.33
CA PRO A 417 8.48 -6.52 49.23
C PRO A 417 8.16 -7.07 47.84
N LYS A 418 7.16 -6.49 47.16
CA LYS A 418 6.75 -6.90 45.81
C LYS A 418 7.73 -6.42 44.73
N ILE A 419 8.30 -5.24 44.93
CA ILE A 419 9.37 -4.73 44.07
C ILE A 419 10.62 -5.61 44.18
N LEU A 420 11.00 -6.02 45.39
CA LEU A 420 12.10 -6.96 45.60
C LEU A 420 11.82 -8.35 45.00
N GLU A 421 10.57 -8.81 45.01
CA GLU A 421 10.16 -10.02 44.29
C GLU A 421 10.37 -9.87 42.77
N MET A 422 9.98 -8.73 42.19
CA MET A 422 10.22 -8.46 40.77
C MET A 422 11.72 -8.42 40.44
N VAL A 423 12.53 -7.77 41.28
CA VAL A 423 13.99 -7.72 41.13
C VAL A 423 14.58 -9.12 41.13
N ALA A 424 14.22 -9.96 42.10
CA ALA A 424 14.72 -11.34 42.17
C ALA A 424 14.37 -12.14 40.91
N LEU A 425 13.14 -12.01 40.39
CA LEU A 425 12.73 -12.70 39.17
C LEU A 425 13.48 -12.22 37.92
N CYS A 426 13.75 -10.91 37.82
CA CYS A 426 14.56 -10.36 36.72
C CYS A 426 16.04 -10.75 36.85
N ASP A 427 16.57 -10.80 38.07
CA ASP A 427 17.95 -11.24 38.34
C ASP A 427 18.14 -12.71 37.94
N ASP A 428 17.21 -13.59 38.35
CA ASP A 428 17.21 -15.01 37.97
C ASP A 428 17.13 -15.19 36.45
N ASN A 429 16.31 -14.38 35.77
CA ASN A 429 16.22 -14.40 34.31
C ASN A 429 17.50 -13.91 33.63
N ALA A 430 18.11 -12.85 34.15
CA ALA A 430 19.35 -12.33 33.61
C ALA A 430 20.52 -13.32 33.79
N ASP A 431 20.62 -13.97 34.96
CA ASP A 431 21.58 -15.05 35.20
C ASP A 431 21.40 -16.26 34.28
N ALA A 432 20.15 -16.54 33.87
CA ALA A 432 19.82 -17.69 33.05
C ALA A 432 20.02 -17.45 31.55
N LEU A 433 19.64 -16.28 31.04
CA LEU A 433 19.49 -16.04 29.60
C LEU A 433 20.11 -14.73 29.08
N LEU A 434 20.52 -13.81 29.95
CA LEU A 434 21.08 -12.51 29.57
C LEU A 434 22.46 -12.32 30.23
N ASP A 435 22.79 -11.09 30.63
CA ASP A 435 24.05 -10.74 31.27
C ASP A 435 23.87 -9.81 32.49
N VAL A 436 25.00 -9.36 33.04
CA VAL A 436 25.03 -8.46 34.19
C VAL A 436 24.54 -7.03 33.87
N GLU A 437 24.69 -6.56 32.63
CA GLU A 437 24.22 -5.23 32.24
C GLU A 437 22.69 -5.20 32.12
N HIS A 438 22.10 -6.24 31.54
CA HIS A 438 20.65 -6.46 31.50
C HIS A 438 20.03 -6.53 32.89
N ARG A 439 20.73 -7.17 33.83
CA ARG A 439 20.33 -7.21 35.23
C ARG A 439 20.27 -5.81 35.83
N THR A 440 21.31 -5.01 35.62
CA THR A 440 21.36 -3.62 36.08
C THR A 440 20.26 -2.77 35.43
N ALA A 441 20.08 -2.87 34.11
CA ALA A 441 19.01 -2.17 33.38
C ALA A 441 17.61 -2.57 33.89
N ASN A 442 17.37 -3.87 34.15
CA ASN A 442 16.13 -4.36 34.75
C ASN A 442 15.86 -3.74 36.12
N ARG A 443 16.86 -3.73 37.02
CA ARG A 443 16.76 -3.12 38.35
C ARG A 443 16.41 -1.63 38.26
N ARG A 444 17.07 -0.90 37.35
CA ARG A 444 16.81 0.53 37.10
C ARG A 444 15.42 0.78 36.55
N LEU A 445 14.96 0.00 35.57
CA LEU A 445 13.61 0.13 35.00
C LEU A 445 12.52 -0.19 36.04
N ILE A 446 12.71 -1.21 36.87
CA ILE A 446 11.81 -1.54 37.98
C ILE A 446 11.68 -0.35 38.94
N ARG A 447 12.81 0.27 39.30
CA ARG A 447 12.83 1.46 40.16
C ARG A 447 12.07 2.63 39.53
N LEU A 448 12.29 2.91 38.26
CA LEU A 448 11.59 3.97 37.53
C LEU A 448 10.07 3.76 37.58
N LEU A 449 9.61 2.54 37.31
CA LEU A 449 8.18 2.20 37.39
C LEU A 449 7.62 2.35 38.81
N ALA A 450 8.35 1.88 39.82
CA ALA A 450 7.95 1.97 41.21
C ALA A 450 7.79 3.41 41.70
N LEU A 451 8.61 4.33 41.18
CA LEU A 451 8.53 5.76 41.49
C LEU A 451 7.44 6.49 40.68
N ALA A 452 7.22 6.09 39.42
CA ALA A 452 6.25 6.73 38.54
C ALA A 452 4.79 6.49 38.97
N ASP A 453 4.43 5.25 39.33
CA ASP A 453 3.10 4.94 39.85
C ASP A 453 3.16 3.86 40.95
N PRO A 454 3.42 4.26 42.22
CA PRO A 454 3.36 3.35 43.35
C PRO A 454 1.98 2.70 43.53
N GLY A 455 0.90 3.37 43.10
CA GLY A 455 -0.48 2.91 43.24
C GLY A 455 -0.76 1.63 42.45
N TYR A 456 -0.16 1.51 41.27
CA TYR A 456 -0.21 0.30 40.47
C TYR A 456 0.28 -0.94 41.24
N PHE A 457 1.39 -0.80 41.98
CA PHE A 457 2.02 -1.91 42.68
C PHE A 457 1.33 -2.29 44.00
N ARG A 458 0.59 -1.38 44.63
CA ARG A 458 -0.29 -1.70 45.78
C ARG A 458 -1.43 -2.67 45.41
N GLY A 459 -1.84 -2.68 44.15
CA GLY A 459 -2.95 -3.48 43.66
C GLY A 459 -2.62 -4.96 43.44
N ARG A 460 -3.58 -5.69 42.86
CA ARG A 460 -3.48 -7.13 42.52
C ARG A 460 -2.58 -7.45 41.31
N ALA A 461 -1.78 -6.49 40.83
CA ALA A 461 -0.87 -6.74 39.71
C ALA A 461 0.12 -7.87 40.06
N SER A 462 0.26 -8.88 39.20
CA SER A 462 1.23 -9.96 39.40
C SER A 462 2.67 -9.42 39.36
N ALA A 463 3.48 -9.72 40.37
CA ALA A 463 4.92 -9.40 40.38
C ALA A 463 5.62 -10.11 39.21
N ARG A 464 5.34 -11.41 39.03
CA ARG A 464 5.87 -12.25 37.95
C ARG A 464 5.59 -11.70 36.54
N THR A 465 4.33 -11.36 36.24
CA THR A 465 3.98 -10.81 34.91
C THR A 465 4.57 -9.41 34.72
N SER A 466 4.74 -8.64 35.80
CA SER A 466 5.37 -7.31 35.74
C SER A 466 6.88 -7.44 35.49
N ALA A 467 7.57 -8.34 36.19
CA ALA A 467 8.99 -8.63 35.99
C ALA A 467 9.25 -9.17 34.57
N ALA A 468 8.39 -10.07 34.06
CA ALA A 468 8.48 -10.56 32.69
C ALA A 468 8.38 -9.42 31.66
N ALA A 469 7.48 -8.46 31.88
CA ALA A 469 7.33 -7.29 31.01
C ALA A 469 8.55 -6.36 31.07
N VAL A 470 9.12 -6.13 32.25
CA VAL A 470 10.36 -5.35 32.41
C VAL A 470 11.50 -6.01 31.64
N SER A 471 11.75 -7.30 31.88
CA SER A 471 12.86 -8.00 31.24
C SER A 471 12.72 -8.03 29.72
N TRP A 472 11.49 -8.25 29.23
CA TRP A 472 11.19 -8.17 27.81
C TRP A 472 11.43 -6.77 27.22
N MET A 473 11.00 -5.70 27.91
CA MET A 473 11.23 -4.33 27.45
C MET A 473 12.73 -3.98 27.38
N VAL A 474 13.51 -4.34 28.40
CA VAL A 474 14.96 -4.12 28.41
C VAL A 474 15.64 -4.92 27.31
N ALA A 475 15.34 -6.21 27.18
CA ALA A 475 15.96 -7.03 26.15
C ALA A 475 15.59 -6.56 24.73
N ARG A 476 14.39 -6.01 24.53
CA ARG A 476 13.97 -5.48 23.21
C ARG A 476 14.60 -4.12 22.89
N ALA A 477 14.86 -3.30 23.90
CA ALA A 477 15.54 -2.01 23.73
C ALA A 477 17.04 -2.17 23.41
N ASN A 478 17.61 -3.31 23.80
CA ASN A 478 19.02 -3.66 23.60
C ASN A 478 19.23 -4.66 22.44
N ASP A 479 18.22 -4.84 21.60
CA ASP A 479 18.14 -5.83 20.51
C ASP A 479 18.60 -7.26 20.86
N THR A 480 18.60 -7.61 22.14
CA THR A 480 19.09 -8.89 22.65
C THR A 480 18.09 -10.02 22.41
N ILE A 481 16.81 -9.67 22.23
CA ILE A 481 15.81 -10.60 21.71
C ILE A 481 15.63 -10.43 20.21
N SER A 482 16.02 -11.48 19.48
CA SER A 482 16.05 -11.52 18.02
C SER A 482 15.53 -12.87 17.51
N PRO A 483 14.93 -12.93 16.31
CA PRO A 483 14.56 -14.20 15.67
C PRO A 483 15.73 -15.18 15.48
N TYR A 484 16.98 -14.70 15.51
CA TYR A 484 18.19 -15.49 15.28
C TYR A 484 18.97 -15.82 16.57
N GLY A 485 18.46 -15.38 17.73
CA GLY A 485 19.10 -15.53 19.04
C GLY A 485 18.06 -15.91 20.10
N LEU A 486 18.13 -15.26 21.27
CA LEU A 486 17.13 -15.44 22.31
C LEU A 486 15.77 -14.94 21.82
N THR A 487 14.75 -15.80 21.79
CA THR A 487 13.41 -15.38 21.36
C THR A 487 12.60 -14.78 22.51
N SER A 488 11.58 -13.97 22.18
CA SER A 488 10.61 -13.48 23.17
C SER A 488 9.94 -14.64 23.91
N ALA A 489 9.63 -15.75 23.22
CA ALA A 489 8.99 -16.91 23.83
C ALA A 489 9.89 -17.59 24.86
N GLU A 490 11.18 -17.77 24.55
CA GLU A 490 12.16 -18.35 25.48
C GLU A 490 12.38 -17.47 26.71
N LEU A 491 12.52 -16.16 26.52
CA LEU A 491 12.63 -15.21 27.63
C LEU A 491 11.40 -15.29 28.54
N LEU A 492 10.19 -15.22 27.97
CA LEU A 492 8.94 -15.24 28.74
C LEU A 492 8.65 -16.60 29.39
N ALA A 493 9.11 -17.70 28.81
CA ALA A 493 8.98 -19.04 29.36
C ALA A 493 9.65 -19.18 30.74
N THR A 494 10.77 -18.47 31.00
CA THR A 494 11.42 -18.47 32.33
C THR A 494 10.54 -17.89 33.43
N PHE A 495 9.66 -16.95 33.07
CA PHE A 495 8.68 -16.39 33.98
C PHE A 495 7.40 -17.25 34.05
N GLY A 496 7.21 -18.21 33.15
CA GLY A 496 5.98 -19.01 33.03
C GLY A 496 4.80 -18.21 32.51
N VAL A 497 5.04 -17.27 31.60
CA VAL A 497 4.03 -16.36 31.02
C VAL A 497 4.06 -16.47 29.50
N ALA A 498 2.90 -16.43 28.84
CA ALA A 498 2.79 -16.53 27.39
C ALA A 498 2.90 -15.19 26.64
N SER A 499 2.47 -14.09 27.27
CA SER A 499 2.51 -12.74 26.67
C SER A 499 2.57 -11.65 27.73
N VAL A 500 3.20 -10.53 27.39
CA VAL A 500 3.36 -9.35 28.24
C VAL A 500 2.98 -8.03 27.57
N SER A 501 2.45 -8.06 26.34
CA SER A 501 2.22 -6.85 25.52
C SER A 501 1.37 -5.79 26.23
N ASP A 502 0.23 -6.18 26.80
CA ASP A 502 -0.63 -5.24 27.57
C ASP A 502 0.08 -4.60 28.75
N ARG A 503 1.00 -5.36 29.38
CA ARG A 503 1.78 -4.90 30.52
C ARG A 503 2.87 -3.93 30.08
N ALA A 504 3.59 -4.27 29.02
CA ALA A 504 4.60 -3.42 28.40
C ALA A 504 3.99 -2.09 27.92
N HIS A 505 2.86 -2.12 27.21
CA HIS A 505 2.14 -0.90 26.79
C HIS A 505 1.74 -0.02 27.98
N ARG A 506 1.31 -0.64 29.09
CA ARG A 506 0.97 0.12 30.32
C ARG A 506 2.21 0.78 30.94
N PHE A 507 3.33 0.08 31.00
CA PHE A 507 4.59 0.61 31.54
C PHE A 507 5.17 1.72 30.67
N ARG A 508 5.09 1.58 29.34
CA ARG A 508 5.47 2.65 28.40
C ARG A 508 4.67 3.92 28.64
N ARG A 509 3.33 3.83 28.76
CA ARG A 509 2.48 4.98 29.11
C ARG A 509 2.76 5.54 30.51
N MET A 510 3.10 4.70 31.48
CA MET A 510 3.42 5.12 32.84
C MET A 510 4.68 5.99 32.91
N LEU A 511 5.65 5.72 32.02
CA LEU A 511 6.93 6.41 31.95
C LEU A 511 6.99 7.48 30.85
N ASP A 512 5.88 7.70 30.14
CA ASP A 512 5.80 8.65 29.00
C ASP A 512 6.89 8.40 27.96
N LEU A 513 7.10 7.13 27.59
CA LEU A 513 8.15 6.74 26.64
C LEU A 513 7.74 7.08 25.19
N PRO A 514 8.70 7.48 24.34
CA PRO A 514 8.44 7.79 22.92
C PRO A 514 7.83 6.58 22.22
N ASP A 515 6.93 6.82 21.26
CA ASP A 515 6.32 5.75 20.47
C ASP A 515 7.37 5.03 19.61
N HIS A 516 7.02 3.84 19.15
CA HIS A 516 7.88 3.14 18.19
C HIS A 516 7.75 3.81 16.83
N GLY A 517 8.88 4.10 16.20
CA GLY A 517 8.90 4.62 14.84
C GLY A 517 8.27 3.65 13.83
N PRO A 518 8.00 4.12 12.59
CA PRO A 518 7.48 3.28 11.54
C PRO A 518 8.49 2.22 11.05
N VAL A 519 9.79 2.36 11.38
CA VAL A 519 10.85 1.43 10.99
C VAL A 519 10.96 0.29 12.01
N PRO A 520 11.15 -0.98 11.57
CA PRO A 520 11.35 -2.08 12.49
C PRO A 520 12.70 -1.92 13.20
N GLY A 521 12.67 -1.80 14.53
CA GLY A 521 13.89 -1.62 15.33
C GLY A 521 13.70 -1.89 16.82
N PRO A 522 14.74 -1.63 17.64
CA PRO A 522 14.66 -1.71 19.10
C PRO A 522 13.55 -0.80 19.65
N ILE A 523 12.94 -1.22 20.76
CA ILE A 523 11.92 -0.38 21.41
C ILE A 523 12.62 0.73 22.20
N PRO A 524 12.36 2.03 21.93
CA PRO A 524 13.05 3.10 22.64
C PRO A 524 12.59 3.16 24.10
N LEU A 525 13.57 3.25 25.00
CA LEU A 525 13.37 3.51 26.42
C LEU A 525 13.73 4.96 26.82
N GLY A 526 14.24 5.76 25.88
CA GLY A 526 14.55 7.18 26.08
C GLY A 526 15.60 7.47 27.14
N ARG A 527 16.44 6.48 27.46
CA ARG A 527 17.32 6.50 28.64
C ARG A 527 18.57 5.66 28.41
N PRO A 528 19.77 6.26 28.26
CA PRO A 528 21.00 5.51 28.01
C PRO A 528 21.38 4.62 29.19
N GLU A 529 20.93 4.94 30.41
CA GLU A 529 21.17 4.15 31.62
C GLU A 529 20.45 2.80 31.67
N LEU A 530 19.55 2.55 30.71
CA LEU A 530 18.82 1.29 30.51
C LEU A 530 19.33 0.48 29.31
N LEU A 531 20.29 1.03 28.58
CA LEU A 531 20.94 0.35 27.46
C LEU A 531 22.18 -0.40 27.96
N VAL A 532 22.63 -1.44 27.27
CA VAL A 532 23.90 -2.13 27.54
C VAL A 532 25.01 -1.51 26.70
N SER A 533 26.27 -1.78 27.04
CA SER A 533 27.42 -1.24 26.32
C SER A 533 27.38 -1.52 24.81
N GLU A 534 27.03 -2.76 24.44
CA GLU A 534 26.91 -3.18 23.04
C GLU A 534 25.88 -2.34 22.27
N ALA A 535 24.65 -2.22 22.79
CA ALA A 535 23.60 -1.40 22.18
C ALA A 535 23.98 0.09 22.09
N ARG A 536 24.66 0.65 23.11
CA ARG A 536 25.18 2.02 23.03
C ARG A 536 26.27 2.16 21.97
N GLY A 537 27.15 1.16 21.84
CA GLY A 537 28.18 1.11 20.82
C GLY A 537 27.62 1.11 19.40
N GLU A 538 26.54 0.36 19.16
CA GLU A 538 25.83 0.36 17.88
C GLU A 538 25.20 1.73 17.57
N ILE A 539 24.51 2.33 18.55
CA ILE A 539 23.94 3.69 18.41
C ILE A 539 25.03 4.73 18.10
N ILE A 540 26.20 4.63 18.74
CA ILE A 540 27.36 5.52 18.48
C ILE A 540 27.86 5.33 17.04
N ALA A 541 28.03 4.09 16.59
CA ALA A 541 28.50 3.78 15.24
C ALA A 541 27.52 4.30 14.17
N GLU A 542 26.22 4.14 14.38
CA GLU A 542 25.18 4.60 13.48
C GLU A 542 25.09 6.12 13.43
N ARG A 543 25.12 6.79 14.60
CA ARG A 543 25.19 8.26 14.71
C ARG A 543 26.37 8.83 13.93
N ASP A 544 27.55 8.22 14.07
CA ASP A 544 28.76 8.71 13.41
C ASP A 544 28.72 8.45 11.90
N GLY A 545 28.08 7.36 11.46
CA GLY A 545 27.81 7.06 10.07
C GLY A 545 26.88 8.08 9.39
N LEU A 546 25.82 8.51 10.08
CA LEU A 546 24.85 9.50 9.58
C LEU A 546 25.38 10.94 9.55
N ARG A 547 26.54 11.21 10.18
CA ARG A 547 27.15 12.55 10.24
C ARG A 547 28.27 12.77 9.22
N THR A 548 28.59 11.75 8.43
CA THR A 548 29.70 11.78 7.46
C THR A 548 29.20 12.17 6.09
#